data_AF-A0A820AJT9-F1
#
_entry.id   AF-A0A820AJT9-F1
#
_cell.length_a   1.000
_cell.length_b   1.000
_cell.length_c   1.000
_cell.angle_alpha   90.00
_cell.angle_beta   90.00
_cell.angle_gamma   90.00
#
_symmetry.space_group_name_H-M   'P 1'
#
loop_
_entity.id
_entity.type
_entity.pdbx_description
1 polymer ?
#
loop_
_entity_poly.entity_id
_entity_poly.type
_entity_poly.pdbx_seq_one_letter_code
_entity_poly.pdbx_strand_id
1 'polypeptide(L)' 'MPETIGDYQYSKRDLIGHGAFAIVFLGHSKNSPDQQVAIKQITKKQLAKSQSLLEKEIKILK' A
#
# COMPACT_ATOMS: atom_id res chain seq x y z
N MET A 1 -13.13 -7.68 -7.92
CA MET A 1 -13.81 -6.99 -6.82
C MET A 1 -12.77 -6.13 -6.10
N PRO A 2 -13.10 -4.87 -5.76
CA PRO A 2 -12.16 -4.01 -5.05
C PRO A 2 -11.88 -4.57 -3.66
N GLU A 3 -10.62 -4.51 -3.24
CA GLU A 3 -10.19 -4.76 -1.87
C GLU A 3 -10.32 -3.48 -1.04
N THR A 4 -10.57 -3.66 0.25
CA THR A 4 -10.86 -2.58 1.19
C THR A 4 -9.87 -2.63 2.35
N ILE A 5 -9.28 -1.48 2.67
CA ILE A 5 -8.41 -1.29 3.85
C ILE A 5 -8.87 -0.02 4.57
N GLY A 6 -9.59 -0.19 5.68
CA GLY A 6 -10.22 0.93 6.39
C GLY A 6 -11.16 1.72 5.46
N ASP A 7 -10.89 3.02 5.33
CA ASP A 7 -11.67 3.95 4.50
C ASP A 7 -11.21 4.03 3.03
N TYR A 8 -10.23 3.20 2.64
CA TYR A 8 -9.67 3.17 1.29
C TYR A 8 -10.02 1.88 0.56
N GLN A 9 -10.04 1.96 -0.76
CA GLN A 9 -10.24 0.81 -1.63
C GLN A 9 -9.29 0.82 -2.83
N TYR A 10 -8.94 -0.36 -3.33
CA TYR A 10 -8.08 -0.54 -4.49
C TYR A 10 -8.41 -1.83 -5.23
N SER A 11 -7.90 -1.96 -6.46
CA SER A 11 -7.96 -3.21 -7.22
C SER A 11 -6.56 -3.74 -7.44
N LYS A 12 -6.36 -5.08 -7.38
CA LYS A 12 -5.08 -5.68 -7.77
C LYS A 12 -4.70 -5.44 -9.24
N ARG A 13 -5.67 -5.05 -10.08
CA ARG A 13 -5.43 -4.68 -11.48
C ARG A 13 -4.73 -3.35 -11.62
N ASP A 14 -4.88 -2.47 -10.63
CA ASP A 14 -4.35 -1.11 -10.65
C ASP A 14 -2.95 -1.07 -10.03
N LEU A 15 -2.08 -1.98 -10.47
CA LEU A 15 -0.70 -2.06 -10.01
C LEU A 15 0.11 -0.91 -10.63
N ILE A 16 0.73 -0.09 -9.78
CA ILE A 16 1.53 1.06 -10.20
C ILE A 16 3.02 0.92 -9.85
N GLY A 17 3.39 -0.06 -9.03
CA GLY A 17 4.79 -0.34 -8.72
C GLY A 17 5.01 -1.73 -8.18
N HIS A 18 6.15 -2.33 -8.53
CA HIS A 18 6.58 -3.62 -8.00
C HIS A 18 8.07 -3.53 -7.62
N GLY A 19 8.35 -3.57 -6.33
CA GLY A 19 9.71 -3.57 -5.79
C GLY A 19 10.09 -4.94 -5.21
N ALA A 20 11.32 -5.04 -4.69
CA ALA A 20 11.81 -6.27 -4.04
C ALA A 20 11.01 -6.65 -2.78
N PHE A 21 10.43 -5.66 -2.09
CA PHE A 21 9.82 -5.83 -0.77
C PHE A 21 8.34 -5.43 -0.71
N ALA A 22 7.82 -4.79 -1.75
CA ALA A 22 6.48 -4.24 -1.75
C ALA A 22 5.89 -4.20 -3.15
N ILE A 23 4.56 -4.30 -3.21
CA ILE A 23 3.77 -4.00 -4.40
C ILE A 23 2.93 -2.78 -4.07
N VAL A 24 2.86 -1.82 -4.99
CA VAL A 24 2.10 -0.59 -4.84
C VAL A 24 0.94 -0.60 -5.82
N PHE A 25 -0.27 -0.38 -5.31
CA PHE A 25 -1.48 -0.26 -6.11
C PHE A 25 -2.03 1.16 -6.03
N LEU A 26 -2.64 1.62 -7.11
CA LEU A 26 -3.50 2.80 -7.09
C LEU A 26 -4.82 2.43 -6.43
N GLY A 27 -5.27 3.28 -5.51
CA GLY A 27 -6.56 3.18 -4.86
C GLY A 27 -7.14 4.58 -4.66
N HIS A 28 -8.24 4.65 -3.92
CA HIS A 28 -8.88 5.91 -3.58
C HIS A 28 -9.64 5.82 -2.25
N SER A 29 -10.02 6.97 -1.71
CA SER A 29 -10.94 7.05 -0.56
C SER A 29 -12.34 6.58 -0.96
N LYS A 30 -12.99 5.80 -0.10
CA LYS A 30 -14.39 5.38 -0.30
C LYS A 30 -15.36 6.56 -0.31
N ASN A 31 -15.10 7.56 0.53
CA ASN A 31 -15.96 8.73 0.70
C ASN A 31 -15.66 9.83 -0.33
N SER A 32 -14.49 9.78 -0.97
CA SER A 32 -14.10 10.72 -2.03
C SER A 32 -13.24 10.01 -3.09
N PRO A 33 -13.86 9.45 -4.15
CA PRO A 33 -13.13 8.71 -5.18
C PRO A 33 -12.07 9.51 -5.95
N ASP A 34 -12.22 10.84 -6.01
CA ASP A 34 -11.23 11.74 -6.62
C ASP A 34 -9.94 11.83 -5.80
N GLN A 35 -10.02 11.52 -4.49
CA GLN A 35 -8.86 11.43 -3.62
C GLN A 35 -8.12 10.10 -3.85
N GLN A 36 -7.23 10.11 -4.83
CA GLN A 36 -6.36 8.99 -5.17
C GLN A 36 -5.30 8.76 -4.08
N VAL A 37 -4.98 7.50 -3.83
CA VAL A 37 -3.95 7.08 -2.86
C VAL A 37 -3.09 5.95 -3.43
N ALA A 38 -1.86 5.81 -2.93
CA ALA A 38 -1.00 4.68 -3.22
C ALA A 38 -1.04 3.68 -2.05
N ILE A 39 -1.50 2.45 -2.31
CA ILE A 39 -1.55 1.38 -1.31
C ILE A 39 -0.32 0.49 -1.47
N LYS A 40 0.64 0.64 -0.56
CA LYS A 40 1.88 -0.17 -0.51
C LYS A 40 1.64 -1.45 0.30
N GLN A 41 1.46 -2.56 -0.39
CA GLN A 41 1.27 -3.88 0.21
C GLN A 41 2.62 -4.60 0.41
N ILE A 42 2.79 -5.21 1.57
CA ILE A 42 4.01 -5.94 1.95
C ILE A 42 3.64 -7.32 2.47
N THR A 43 4.28 -8.34 1.93
CA THR A 43 4.00 -9.72 2.32
C THR A 43 4.63 -10.05 3.67
N LYS A 44 3.93 -10.80 4.52
CA LYS A 44 4.44 -11.24 5.84
C LYS A 44 5.76 -12.01 5.74
N LYS A 45 5.96 -12.77 4.66
CA LYS A 45 7.22 -13.50 4.39
C LYS A 45 8.41 -12.57 4.18
N GLN A 46 8.17 -11.37 3.66
CA GLN A 46 9.20 -10.35 3.45
C GLN A 46 9.33 -9.39 4.63
N LEU A 47 8.35 -9.38 5.56
CA LEU A 47 8.32 -8.49 6.72
C LEU A 47 9.58 -8.60 7.57
N ALA A 48 10.07 -9.79 7.90
CA ALA A 48 11.31 -9.95 8.68
C ALA A 48 12.55 -9.33 7.99
N LYS A 49 12.57 -9.30 6.65
CA LYS A 49 13.65 -8.68 5.86
C LYS A 49 13.46 -7.18 5.67
N SER A 50 12.22 -6.69 5.73
CA SER A 50 11.85 -5.30 5.49
C SER A 50 11.45 -4.53 6.76
N GLN A 51 11.40 -5.17 7.94
CA GLN A 51 10.88 -4.60 9.18
C GLN A 51 11.60 -3.30 9.54
N SER A 52 12.94 -3.31 9.54
CA SER A 52 13.74 -2.12 9.85
C SER A 52 13.58 -1.00 8.82
N LEU A 53 13.37 -1.33 7.54
CA LEU A 53 13.13 -0.35 6.49
C LEU A 53 11.74 0.28 6.63
N LEU A 54 10.74 -0.52 7.02
CA LEU A 54 9.37 -0.05 7.18
C LEU A 54 9.17 0.79 8.43
N GLU A 55 9.76 0.38 9.54
CA GLU A 55 9.75 1.18 10.76
C GLU A 55 10.45 2.52 10.53
N LYS A 56 11.57 2.54 9.78
CA LYS A 56 12.23 3.79 9.36
C LYS A 56 11.35 4.65 8.45
N GLU A 57 10.74 4.05 7.44
CA GLU A 57 9.87 4.76 6.49
C GLU A 57 8.67 5.39 7.21
N ILE A 58 7.97 4.63 8.05
CA ILE A 58 6.85 5.12 8.86
C ILE A 58 7.30 6.23 9.82
N LYS A 59 8.48 6.09 10.45
CA LYS A 59 9.01 7.09 11.37
C LYS A 59 9.41 8.40 10.67
N ILE A 60 9.89 8.35 9.43
CA ILE A 60 10.27 9.54 8.66
C ILE A 60 9.05 10.25 8.08
N LEU A 61 8.02 9.50 7.69
CA LEU A 61 6.82 10.04 7.06
C LEU A 61 5.74 10.51 8.05
N LYS A 62 5.88 10.17 9.34
CA LYS A 62 5.07 10.70 10.44
C LYS A 62 5.70 11.95 11.03
#